data_AF-A0A1G5V317-F1
#
_entry.id   AF-A0A1G5V317-F1
#
_cell.length_a   1.000
_cell.length_b   1.000
_cell.length_c   1.000
_cell.angle_alpha   90.00
_cell.angle_beta   90.00
_cell.angle_gamma   90.00
#
_symmetry.space_group_name_H-M   'P 1'
#
loop_
_entity.id
_entity.type
_entity.pdbx_description
1 polymer ?
#
loop_
_entity_poly.entity_id
_entity_poly.type
_entity_poly.pdbx_seq_one_letter_code
_entity_poly.pdbx_strand_id
1 'polypeptide(L)'
;MLARLKSSPTPDFESLLQIPERPAAIAEAEKALQAAIADREAGQRRHVEAGHLLHNQPLGQPPKIRHAEVEELGLALAPLFEAEAAAKARRDETVRAYEASIGPALEGPIKQLRDAIDEAVDNLEALLDHGAKFKARSGTFDLAKISRLPGVCAPAIERLRLVRAALDHANR
;
A
#
# COMPACT_ATOMS: atom_id res chain seq x y z
N MET A 1 -2.65 35.69 27.59
CA MET A 1 -1.77 34.52 27.35
C MET A 1 -2.24 33.88 26.06
N LEU A 2 -1.42 33.88 25.00
CA LEU A 2 -1.73 33.18 23.75
C LEU A 2 -1.70 31.68 24.05
N ALA A 3 -2.86 31.03 24.03
CA ALA A 3 -2.94 29.57 24.10
C ALA A 3 -2.15 29.02 22.91
N ARG A 4 -0.99 28.41 23.19
CA ARG A 4 -0.27 27.64 22.18
C ARG A 4 -1.21 26.50 21.80
N LEU A 5 -1.80 26.59 20.60
CA LEU A 5 -2.50 25.47 19.99
C LEU A 5 -1.51 24.31 20.00
N LYS A 6 -1.77 23.31 20.85
CA LYS A 6 -1.06 22.04 20.79
C LYS A 6 -1.44 21.45 19.44
N SER A 7 -0.54 21.50 18.46
CA SER A 7 -0.66 20.68 17.26
C SER A 7 -0.94 19.27 17.74
N SER A 8 -2.07 18.70 17.33
CA SER A 8 -2.26 17.26 17.43
C SER A 8 -1.05 16.58 16.77
N PRO A 9 -0.54 15.48 17.34
CA PRO A 9 0.52 14.72 16.70
C PRO A 9 -0.02 14.22 15.37
N THR A 10 0.60 14.66 14.26
CA THR A 10 0.27 14.16 12.93
C THR A 10 0.45 12.64 12.92
N PRO A 11 -0.57 11.85 12.59
CA PRO A 11 -0.42 10.41 12.47
C PRO A 11 0.64 10.11 11.41
N ASP A 12 1.57 9.21 11.72
CA ASP A 12 2.57 8.76 10.75
C ASP A 12 1.91 7.74 9.80
N PHE A 13 1.27 8.26 8.75
CA PHE A 13 0.54 7.45 7.77
C PHE A 13 1.44 6.54 6.93
N GLU A 14 2.76 6.81 6.86
CA GLU A 14 3.72 5.91 6.21
C GLU A 14 3.87 4.61 6.99
N SER A 15 3.77 4.68 8.32
CA SER A 15 3.76 3.50 9.19
C SER A 15 2.41 2.76 9.21
N LEU A 16 1.30 3.47 8.98
CA LEU A 16 -0.06 2.92 9.09
C LEU A 16 -0.59 2.30 7.79
N LEU A 17 -0.14 2.79 6.63
CA LEU A 17 -0.58 2.31 5.31
C LEU A 17 0.36 1.24 4.74
N GLN A 18 0.84 0.35 5.60
CA GLN A 18 1.69 -0.75 5.17
C GLN A 18 0.84 -1.91 4.66
N ILE A 19 1.13 -2.34 3.43
CA ILE A 19 0.57 -3.58 2.89
C ILE A 19 1.18 -4.74 3.69
N PRO A 20 0.38 -5.69 4.19
CA PRO A 20 0.90 -6.87 4.87
C PRO A 20 1.99 -7.56 4.05
N GLU A 21 2.98 -8.15 4.69
CA GLU A 21 3.99 -8.93 3.96
C GLU A 21 3.35 -10.17 3.33
N ARG A 22 3.84 -10.54 2.14
CA ARG A 22 3.36 -11.75 1.45
C ARG A 22 3.71 -12.98 2.28
N PRO A 23 2.73 -13.83 2.64
CA PRO A 23 2.99 -14.95 3.54
C PRO A 23 3.89 -15.99 2.89
N ALA A 24 4.80 -16.56 3.70
CA ALA A 24 5.73 -17.62 3.28
C ALA A 24 5.01 -18.84 2.68
N ALA A 25 3.78 -19.11 3.12
CA ALA A 25 2.92 -20.17 2.61
C ALA A 25 2.69 -20.09 1.09
N ILE A 26 2.66 -18.88 0.50
CA ILE A 26 2.51 -18.73 -0.95
C ILE A 26 3.78 -19.18 -1.67
N ALA A 27 4.96 -18.85 -1.13
CA ALA A 27 6.24 -19.29 -1.70
C ALA A 27 6.41 -20.82 -1.60
N GLU A 28 5.95 -21.42 -0.51
CA GLU A 28 5.91 -22.89 -0.35
C GLU A 28 4.95 -23.54 -1.36
N ALA A 29 3.75 -22.97 -1.56
CA ALA A 29 2.79 -23.45 -2.54
C ALA A 29 3.31 -23.32 -3.99
N GLU A 30 4.04 -22.25 -4.30
CA GLU A 30 4.69 -22.07 -5.61
C GLU A 30 5.80 -23.11 -5.85
N LYS A 31 6.62 -23.41 -4.83
CA LYS A 31 7.62 -24.49 -4.92
C LYS A 31 6.96 -25.85 -5.13
N ALA A 32 5.87 -26.13 -4.42
CA ALA A 32 5.12 -27.37 -4.58
C ALA A 32 4.52 -27.52 -6.00
N LEU A 33 4.00 -26.43 -6.56
CA LEU A 33 3.53 -26.41 -7.95
C LEU A 33 4.66 -26.66 -8.94
N GLN A 34 5.83 -26.03 -8.76
CA GLN A 34 6.99 -26.26 -9.62
C GLN A 34 7.46 -27.71 -9.58
N ALA A 35 7.46 -28.33 -8.40
CA ALA A 35 7.79 -29.74 -8.25
C ALA A 35 6.79 -30.64 -8.99
N ALA A 36 5.48 -30.41 -8.82
CA ALA A 36 4.44 -31.18 -9.49
C ALA A 36 4.51 -31.05 -11.03
N ILE A 37 4.80 -29.85 -11.55
CA ILE A 37 5.01 -29.63 -12.99
C ILE A 37 6.24 -30.41 -13.47
N ALA A 38 7.35 -30.36 -12.73
CA ALA A 38 8.57 -31.08 -13.08
C ALA A 38 8.34 -32.60 -13.14
N ASP A 39 7.60 -33.15 -12.17
CA ASP A 39 7.24 -34.57 -12.14
C ASP A 39 6.34 -34.96 -13.32
N ARG A 40 5.33 -34.14 -13.63
CA ARG A 40 4.47 -34.34 -14.81
C ARG A 40 5.28 -34.31 -16.11
N GLU A 41 6.15 -33.32 -16.28
CA GLU A 41 7.00 -33.21 -17.47
C GLU A 41 7.94 -34.41 -17.59
N ALA A 42 8.55 -34.85 -16.50
CA ALA A 42 9.41 -36.03 -16.49
C ALA A 42 8.63 -37.29 -16.88
N GLY A 43 7.41 -37.47 -16.34
CA GLY A 43 6.51 -38.56 -16.73
C GLY A 43 6.13 -38.50 -18.20
N GLN A 44 5.75 -37.32 -18.70
CA GLN A 44 5.34 -37.14 -20.09
C GLN A 44 6.50 -37.40 -21.07
N ARG A 45 7.71 -36.95 -20.74
CA ARG A 45 8.91 -37.24 -21.54
C ARG A 45 9.13 -38.75 -21.66
N ARG A 46 9.05 -39.49 -20.55
CA ARG A 46 9.18 -40.96 -20.57
C ARG A 46 8.12 -41.63 -21.44
N HIS A 47 6.87 -41.17 -21.39
CA HIS A 47 5.79 -41.70 -22.24
C HIS A 47 6.04 -41.40 -23.72
N VAL A 48 6.47 -40.18 -24.06
CA VAL A 48 6.79 -39.79 -25.44
C VAL A 48 7.99 -40.58 -25.98
N GLU A 49 9.06 -40.71 -25.18
CA GLU A 49 10.23 -41.52 -25.51
C GLU A 49 9.85 -42.99 -25.73
N ALA A 50 9.01 -43.57 -24.87
CA ALA A 50 8.47 -44.91 -25.00
C ALA A 50 7.65 -45.09 -26.30
N GLY A 51 6.81 -44.10 -26.64
CA GLY A 51 6.08 -44.08 -27.90
C GLY A 51 6.99 -44.03 -29.13
N HIS A 52 8.06 -43.22 -29.09
CA HIS A 52 9.07 -43.18 -30.15
C HIS A 52 9.82 -44.50 -30.29
N LEU A 53 10.17 -45.15 -29.17
CA LEU A 53 10.82 -46.45 -29.17
C LEU A 53 9.92 -47.55 -29.73
N LEU A 54 8.62 -47.50 -29.48
CA LEU A 54 7.64 -48.43 -30.05
C LEU A 54 7.50 -48.23 -31.57
N HIS A 55 7.39 -46.98 -32.01
CA HIS A 55 7.21 -46.65 -33.43
C HIS A 55 8.44 -47.03 -34.29
N ASN A 56 9.65 -46.84 -33.76
CA ASN A 56 10.90 -47.06 -34.49
C ASN A 56 11.43 -48.50 -34.40
N GLN A 57 10.59 -49.49 -34.10
CA GLN A 57 11.05 -50.88 -33.98
C GLN A 57 11.37 -51.50 -35.35
N PRO A 58 12.59 -52.04 -35.54
CA PRO A 58 12.95 -52.73 -36.77
C PRO A 58 12.22 -54.08 -36.88
N LEU A 59 11.63 -54.33 -38.05
CA LEU A 59 10.98 -55.60 -38.38
C LEU A 59 11.99 -56.76 -38.29
N GLY A 60 11.65 -57.80 -37.53
CA GLY A 60 12.45 -59.02 -37.38
C GLY A 60 13.40 -59.05 -36.16
N GLN A 61 13.51 -57.97 -35.37
CA GLN A 61 14.17 -57.99 -34.07
C GLN A 61 13.14 -58.07 -32.92
N PRO A 62 13.52 -58.62 -31.75
CA PRO A 62 12.64 -58.60 -30.58
C PRO A 62 12.32 -57.15 -30.16
N PRO A 63 11.07 -56.87 -29.75
CA PRO A 63 10.63 -55.53 -29.39
C PRO A 63 11.39 -55.02 -28.16
N LYS A 64 11.90 -53.78 -28.24
CA LYS A 64 12.56 -53.10 -27.12
C LYS A 64 11.57 -52.59 -26.06
N ILE A 65 10.33 -52.36 -26.48
CA ILE A 65 9.23 -51.93 -25.63
C ILE A 65 7.92 -52.53 -26.18
N ARG A 66 7.01 -52.92 -25.30
CA ARG A 66 5.69 -53.47 -25.67
C ARG A 66 4.63 -52.37 -25.66
N HIS A 67 3.56 -52.56 -26.43
CA HIS A 67 2.43 -51.64 -26.41
C HIS A 67 1.83 -51.47 -25.01
N ALA A 68 1.74 -52.58 -24.26
CA ALA A 68 1.28 -52.57 -22.87
C ALA A 68 2.13 -51.67 -21.96
N GLU A 69 3.46 -51.62 -22.16
CA GLU A 69 4.36 -50.79 -21.36
C GLU A 69 4.17 -49.29 -21.66
N VAL A 70 3.87 -48.94 -22.92
CA VAL A 70 3.53 -47.55 -23.29
C VAL A 70 2.19 -47.15 -22.69
N GLU A 71 1.19 -48.04 -22.71
CA GLU A 71 -0.11 -47.79 -22.09
C GLU A 71 -0.01 -47.64 -20.56
N GLU A 72 0.77 -48.49 -19.89
CA GLU A 72 1.04 -48.38 -18.45
C GLU A 72 1.67 -47.03 -18.10
N LEU A 73 2.64 -46.57 -18.90
CA LEU A 73 3.23 -45.24 -18.74
C LEU A 73 2.20 -44.13 -18.96
N GLY A 74 1.27 -44.29 -19.91
CA GLY A 74 0.18 -43.36 -20.16
C GLY A 74 -0.80 -43.28 -18.99
N LEU A 75 -1.16 -44.42 -18.41
CA LEU A 75 -2.01 -44.49 -17.21
C LEU A 75 -1.33 -43.86 -15.98
N ALA A 76 -0.01 -44.00 -15.87
CA ALA A 76 0.78 -43.38 -14.80
C ALA A 76 0.83 -41.84 -14.87
N LEU A 77 0.45 -41.21 -15.99
CA LEU A 77 0.38 -39.75 -16.11
C LEU A 77 -0.84 -39.16 -15.40
N ALA A 78 -1.97 -39.87 -15.36
CA ALA A 78 -3.21 -39.38 -14.77
C ALA A 78 -3.03 -38.83 -13.34
N PRO A 79 -2.41 -39.56 -12.38
CA PRO A 79 -2.17 -39.03 -11.04
C PRO A 79 -1.20 -37.83 -11.00
N LEU A 80 -0.30 -37.69 -11.98
CA LEU A 80 0.61 -36.53 -12.06
C LEU A 80 -0.14 -35.25 -12.47
N PHE A 81 -1.09 -35.36 -13.40
CA PHE A 81 -1.96 -34.24 -13.75
C PHE A 81 -2.88 -33.84 -12.59
N GLU A 82 -3.41 -34.81 -11.85
CA GLU A 82 -4.20 -34.55 -10.64
C GLU A 82 -3.36 -33.86 -9.56
N ALA A 83 -2.12 -34.31 -9.34
CA ALA A 83 -1.19 -33.69 -8.40
C ALA A 83 -0.84 -32.24 -8.79
N GLU A 84 -0.61 -31.94 -10.08
CA GLU A 84 -0.41 -30.57 -10.57
C GLU A 84 -1.65 -29.70 -10.32
N ALA A 85 -2.84 -30.21 -10.66
CA ALA A 85 -4.09 -29.50 -10.46
C ALA A 85 -4.36 -29.20 -8.98
N ALA A 86 -4.09 -30.15 -8.09
CA ALA A 86 -4.21 -29.97 -6.65
C ALA A 86 -3.20 -28.94 -6.11
N ALA A 87 -1.94 -29.00 -6.54
CA ALA A 87 -0.92 -28.03 -6.15
C ALA A 87 -1.28 -26.61 -6.63
N LYS A 88 -1.80 -26.48 -7.84
CA LYS A 88 -2.28 -25.21 -8.40
C LYS A 88 -3.48 -24.66 -7.61
N ALA A 89 -4.48 -25.50 -7.33
CA ALA A 89 -5.65 -25.12 -6.54
C ALA A 89 -5.24 -24.59 -5.16
N ARG A 90 -4.30 -25.27 -4.49
CA ARG A 90 -3.78 -24.84 -3.18
C ARG A 90 -3.05 -23.49 -3.25
N ARG A 91 -2.23 -23.27 -4.29
CA ARG A 91 -1.55 -21.99 -4.52
C ARG A 91 -2.55 -20.86 -4.74
N ASP A 92 -3.56 -21.09 -5.56
CA ASP A 92 -4.57 -20.08 -5.88
C ASP A 92 -5.47 -19.79 -4.67
N GLU A 93 -5.83 -20.79 -3.87
CA GLU A 93 -6.55 -20.60 -2.60
C GLU A 93 -5.75 -19.75 -1.62
N THR A 94 -4.45 -20.05 -1.46
CA THR A 94 -3.57 -19.30 -0.53
C THR A 94 -3.40 -17.85 -0.97
N VAL A 95 -3.27 -17.61 -2.28
CA VAL A 95 -3.20 -16.25 -2.84
C VAL A 95 -4.51 -15.50 -2.63
N ARG A 96 -5.66 -16.13 -2.92
CA ARG A 96 -6.98 -15.51 -2.70
C ARG A 96 -7.24 -15.18 -1.23
N ALA A 97 -6.86 -16.07 -0.32
CA ALA A 97 -6.99 -15.84 1.11
C ALA A 97 -6.14 -14.63 1.56
N TYR A 98 -4.93 -14.51 1.03
CA TYR A 98 -4.07 -13.35 1.28
C TYR A 98 -4.65 -12.07 0.70
N GLU A 99 -5.09 -12.06 -0.57
CA GLU A 99 -5.72 -10.90 -1.20
C GLU A 99 -6.97 -10.44 -0.44
N ALA A 100 -7.79 -11.38 0.02
CA ALA A 100 -8.96 -11.10 0.86
C ALA A 100 -8.60 -10.47 2.22
N SER A 101 -7.39 -10.73 2.74
CA SER A 101 -6.92 -10.17 4.00
C SER A 101 -6.42 -8.71 3.90
N ILE A 102 -6.01 -8.27 2.70
CA ILE A 102 -5.45 -6.93 2.49
C ILE A 102 -6.51 -5.84 2.68
N GLY A 103 -7.71 -6.03 2.12
CA GLY A 103 -8.79 -5.04 2.18
C GLY A 103 -9.15 -4.64 3.62
N PRO A 104 -9.51 -5.60 4.50
CA PRO A 104 -9.80 -5.33 5.90
C PRO A 104 -8.63 -4.72 6.68
N ALA A 105 -7.38 -5.10 6.35
CA ALA A 105 -6.20 -4.55 7.01
C ALA A 105 -6.00 -3.05 6.71
N LEU A 106 -6.34 -2.61 5.50
CA LEU A 106 -6.16 -1.22 5.06
C LEU A 106 -7.39 -0.34 5.29
N GLU A 107 -8.58 -0.91 5.48
CA GLU A 107 -9.82 -0.15 5.61
C GLU A 107 -9.79 0.84 6.80
N GLY A 108 -9.28 0.40 7.96
CA GLY A 108 -9.14 1.25 9.15
C GLY A 108 -8.17 2.42 8.94
N PRO A 109 -6.91 2.16 8.55
CA PRO A 109 -5.93 3.20 8.23
C PRO A 109 -6.40 4.20 7.16
N ILE A 110 -7.08 3.72 6.11
CA ILE A 110 -7.61 4.59 5.05
C ILE A 110 -8.70 5.52 5.59
N LYS A 111 -9.58 5.02 6.46
CA LYS A 111 -10.59 5.87 7.12
C LYS A 111 -9.94 6.94 7.99
N GLN A 112 -8.95 6.56 8.81
CA GLN A 112 -8.22 7.51 9.64
C GLN A 112 -7.52 8.61 8.82
N LEU A 113 -6.95 8.25 7.67
CA LEU A 113 -6.37 9.24 6.75
C LEU A 113 -7.43 10.20 6.21
N ARG A 114 -8.60 9.70 5.81
CA ARG A 114 -9.70 10.54 5.32
C ARG A 114 -10.18 11.51 6.40
N ASP A 115 -10.43 11.00 7.60
CA ASP A 115 -10.89 11.81 8.73
C ASP A 115 -9.86 12.91 9.07
N ALA A 116 -8.57 12.60 9.01
CA ALA A 116 -7.50 13.59 9.25
C ALA A 116 -7.40 14.65 8.13
N ILE A 117 -7.67 14.28 6.88
CA ILE A 117 -7.74 15.23 5.76
C ILE A 117 -8.94 16.16 5.95
N ASP A 118 -10.11 15.63 6.30
CA ASP A 118 -11.31 16.42 6.54
C ASP A 118 -11.09 17.41 7.69
N GLU A 119 -10.50 16.96 8.81
CA GLU A 119 -10.14 17.84 9.93
C GLU A 119 -9.13 18.93 9.50
N ALA A 120 -8.15 18.60 8.66
CA ALA A 120 -7.20 19.58 8.15
C ALA A 120 -7.87 20.64 7.25
N VAL A 121 -8.84 20.22 6.42
CA VAL A 121 -9.64 21.13 5.59
C VAL A 121 -10.48 22.06 6.45
N ASP A 122 -11.20 21.53 7.45
CA ASP A 122 -12.00 22.33 8.39
C ASP A 122 -11.16 23.37 9.13
N ASN A 123 -9.95 22.98 9.56
CA ASN A 123 -9.01 23.88 10.21
C ASN A 123 -8.53 24.99 9.27
N LEU A 124 -8.27 24.69 7.99
CA LEU A 124 -7.91 25.69 6.99
C LEU A 124 -9.05 26.66 6.70
N GLU A 125 -10.28 26.16 6.59
CA GLU A 125 -11.47 27.00 6.43
C GLU A 125 -11.64 27.95 7.61
N ALA A 126 -11.53 27.45 8.84
CA ALA A 126 -11.59 28.27 10.05
C ALA A 126 -10.51 29.36 10.08
N LEU A 127 -9.28 29.04 9.66
CA LEU A 127 -8.19 30.01 9.57
C LEU A 127 -8.46 31.09 8.51
N LEU A 128 -8.99 30.72 7.34
CA LEU A 128 -9.38 31.66 6.30
C LEU A 128 -10.51 32.58 6.78
N ASP A 129 -11.48 32.04 7.50
CA ASP A 129 -12.57 32.78 8.13
C ASP A 129 -12.06 33.81 9.15
N HIS A 130 -11.12 33.40 10.00
CA HIS A 130 -10.46 34.29 10.94
C HIS A 130 -9.65 35.38 10.21
N GLY A 131 -8.96 35.03 9.13
CA GLY A 131 -8.25 35.98 8.27
C GLY A 131 -9.18 37.01 7.63
N ALA A 132 -10.33 36.58 7.11
CA ALA A 132 -11.35 37.46 6.53
C ALA A 132 -11.96 38.39 7.60
N LYS A 133 -12.32 37.85 8.77
CA LYS A 133 -12.85 38.63 9.91
C LYS A 133 -11.81 39.61 10.46
N PHE A 134 -10.54 39.21 10.52
CA PHE A 134 -9.43 40.08 10.90
C PHE A 134 -9.23 41.21 9.89
N LYS A 135 -9.20 40.91 8.58
CA LYS A 135 -9.08 41.90 7.50
C LYS A 135 -10.24 42.92 7.51
N ALA A 136 -11.46 42.44 7.70
CA ALA A 136 -12.63 43.30 7.82
C ALA A 136 -12.54 44.24 9.04
N ARG A 137 -12.03 43.75 10.18
CA ARG A 137 -11.79 44.55 11.38
C ARG A 137 -10.60 45.50 11.23
N SER A 138 -9.49 45.10 10.59
CA SER A 138 -8.31 45.95 10.41
C SER A 138 -8.57 47.15 9.50
N GLY A 139 -9.54 47.08 8.58
CA GLY A 139 -10.00 48.23 7.81
C GLY A 139 -10.67 49.34 8.65
N THR A 140 -11.10 49.02 9.88
CA THR A 140 -11.64 50.01 10.84
C THR A 140 -10.60 50.53 11.85
N PHE A 141 -9.41 49.93 11.89
CA PHE A 141 -8.29 50.40 12.71
C PHE A 141 -7.47 51.42 11.93
N ASP A 142 -7.77 52.69 12.16
CA ASP A 142 -6.92 53.80 11.73
C ASP A 142 -5.63 53.78 12.58
N LEU A 143 -4.59 53.10 12.09
CA LEU A 143 -3.28 52.99 12.76
C LEU A 143 -2.60 54.36 12.97
N ALA A 144 -3.08 55.42 12.30
CA ALA A 144 -2.62 56.78 12.55
C ALA A 144 -3.14 57.36 13.89
N LYS A 145 -4.22 56.80 14.45
CA LYS A 145 -4.87 57.26 15.69
C LYS A 145 -4.63 56.27 16.82
N ILE A 146 -3.42 56.32 17.38
CA ILE A 146 -2.96 55.59 18.59
C ILE A 146 -3.89 55.81 19.81
N SER A 147 -4.73 56.85 19.79
CA SER A 147 -5.61 57.26 20.89
C SER A 147 -6.87 56.42 21.10
N ARG A 148 -7.19 55.45 20.22
CA ARG A 148 -8.39 54.59 20.36
C ARG A 148 -8.10 53.11 20.63
N LEU A 149 -6.90 52.79 21.10
CA LEU A 149 -6.62 51.44 21.59
C LEU A 149 -7.20 51.27 23.01
N PRO A 150 -7.98 50.20 23.28
CA PRO A 150 -8.48 49.94 24.64
C PRO A 150 -7.29 49.75 25.60
N GLY A 151 -7.40 50.34 26.80
CA GLY A 151 -6.32 50.50 27.80
C GLY A 151 -5.64 49.21 28.31
N VAL A 152 -6.00 48.05 27.77
CA VAL A 152 -5.37 46.74 28.05
C VAL A 152 -4.04 46.57 27.27
N CYS A 153 -3.74 47.47 26.32
CA CYS A 153 -2.57 47.38 25.43
C CYS A 153 -1.42 48.35 25.77
N ALA A 154 -1.27 48.78 27.03
CA ALA A 154 -0.16 49.65 27.46
C ALA A 154 1.24 49.18 27.00
N PRO A 155 1.63 47.89 27.12
CA PRO A 155 2.95 47.44 26.67
C PRO A 155 3.10 47.42 25.13
N ALA A 156 2.00 47.33 24.37
CA ALA A 156 2.04 47.41 22.91
C ALA A 156 2.21 48.86 22.43
N ILE A 157 1.63 49.83 23.14
CA ILE A 157 1.77 51.26 22.85
C ILE A 157 3.22 51.72 23.06
N GLU A 158 3.89 51.28 24.12
CA GLU A 158 5.30 51.61 24.35
C GLU A 158 6.21 51.01 23.26
N ARG A 159 5.96 49.77 22.85
CA ARG A 159 6.73 49.12 21.79
C ARG A 159 6.52 49.80 20.42
N LEU A 160 5.30 50.22 20.11
CA LEU A 160 5.02 50.97 18.88
C LEU A 160 5.65 52.37 18.89
N ARG A 161 5.74 53.04 20.05
CA ARG A 161 6.46 54.32 20.19
C ARG A 161 7.97 54.16 19.97
N LEU A 162 8.57 53.09 20.49
CA LEU A 162 9.98 52.78 20.28
C LEU A 162 10.30 52.50 18.81
N VAL A 163 9.44 51.74 18.12
CA VAL A 163 9.59 51.46 16.68
C VAL A 163 9.45 52.74 15.85
N ARG A 164 8.52 53.63 16.21
CA ARG A 164 8.36 54.93 15.54
C ARG A 164 9.57 55.84 15.75
N ALA A 165 10.11 55.92 16.96
CA ALA A 165 11.33 56.68 17.23
C ALA A 165 12.54 56.14 16.45
N ALA A 166 12.65 54.81 16.29
CA ALA A 166 13.70 54.20 15.48
C ALA A 166 13.55 54.52 13.98
N LEU A 167 12.32 54.54 13.45
CA LEU A 167 12.03 54.91 12.06
C LEU A 167 12.23 56.41 11.78
N ASP A 168 11.88 57.28 12.72
CA ASP A 168 12.10 58.73 12.60
C ASP A 168 13.61 59.08 12.69
N HIS A 169 14.40 58.29 13.42
CA HIS A 169 15.87 58.38 13.42
C HIS A 169 16.53 57.81 12.17
N ALA A 170 15.90 56.85 11.49
CA ALA A 170 16.41 56.26 10.24
C ALA A 170 16.12 57.12 8.99
N ASN A 171 15.23 58.11 9.11
CA ASN A 171 14.88 59.07 8.04
C ASN A 171 15.61 60.43 8.18
N ARG A 172 16.68 60.51 8.99
CA ARG A 172 17.65 61.61 9.01
C ARG A 172 18.97 61.14 8.42
#